data_AF-A0A060BTK2-F1
#
_entry.id   AF-A0A060BTK2-F1
#
_cell.length_a   1.000
_cell.length_b   1.000
_cell.length_c   1.000
_cell.angle_alpha   90.00
_cell.angle_beta   90.00
_cell.angle_gamma   90.00
#
_symmetry.space_group_name_H-M   'P 1'
#
loop_
_entity.id
_entity.type
_entity.pdbx_description
1 polymer ?
#
loop_
_entity_poly.entity_id
_entity_poly.type
_entity_poly.pdbx_seq_one_letter_code
_entity_poly.pdbx_strand_id
1 'polypeptide(L)'
;MRYEDLADALIKYCHDMGYTHVEFMPLTSYPYDGSWGYQATGYFAADSRYGVPKGLMQLVDELHQANIGVILDMVPVHFALDPYGLEKFDGSNVYEYSGDMEYSQWGSKNFDLGKDPVR
;
A
#
# COMPACT_ATOMS: atom_id res chain seq x y z
N MET A 1 -4.30 1.73 17.25
CA MET A 1 -5.60 1.54 16.58
C MET A 1 -5.43 0.38 15.63
N ARG A 2 -6.29 -0.65 15.72
CA ARG A 2 -6.22 -1.81 14.82
C ARG A 2 -7.24 -1.66 13.70
N TYR A 3 -7.07 -2.43 12.62
CA TYR A 3 -8.00 -2.43 11.48
C TYR A 3 -9.44 -2.72 11.91
N GLU A 4 -9.66 -3.78 12.67
CA GLU A 4 -10.99 -4.23 13.11
C GLU A 4 -11.66 -3.26 14.09
N ASP A 5 -10.89 -2.39 14.75
CA ASP A 5 -11.44 -1.39 15.68
C ASP A 5 -12.04 -0.17 14.95
N LEU A 6 -11.83 -0.05 13.63
CA LEU A 6 -12.23 1.13 12.83
C LEU A 6 -13.66 1.05 12.26
N ALA A 7 -14.18 -0.15 12.07
CA ALA A 7 -15.37 -0.38 11.24
C ALA A 7 -16.61 0.36 11.76
N ASP A 8 -16.95 0.19 13.04
CA ASP A 8 -18.11 0.84 13.66
C ASP A 8 -18.11 2.37 13.46
N ALA A 9 -16.96 3.01 13.69
CA ALA A 9 -16.83 4.46 13.57
C ALA A 9 -16.90 4.93 12.11
N LEU A 10 -16.24 4.20 11.19
CA LEU A 10 -16.25 4.52 9.77
C LEU A 10 -17.64 4.33 9.14
N ILE A 11 -18.30 3.20 9.41
CA ILE A 11 -19.65 2.89 8.89
C ILE A 11 -20.62 3.99 9.32
N LYS A 12 -20.62 4.34 10.61
CA LYS A 12 -21.47 5.41 11.12
C LYS A 12 -21.20 6.74 10.40
N TYR A 13 -19.93 7.12 10.27
CA TYR A 13 -19.55 8.37 9.62
C TYR A 13 -19.96 8.41 8.13
N CYS A 14 -19.72 7.32 7.39
CA CYS A 14 -20.11 7.21 5.99
C CYS A 14 -21.63 7.35 5.80
N HIS A 15 -22.43 6.71 6.64
CA HIS A 15 -23.88 6.85 6.57
C HIS A 15 -24.37 8.25 6.96
N ASP A 16 -23.84 8.84 8.02
CA ASP A 16 -24.20 10.19 8.46
C ASP A 16 -23.92 11.23 7.36
N MET A 17 -22.82 11.05 6.61
CA MET A 17 -22.37 11.96 5.57
C MET A 17 -22.88 11.60 4.16
N GLY A 18 -23.48 10.42 3.98
CA GLY A 18 -23.96 9.93 2.69
C GLY A 18 -22.87 9.47 1.72
N TYR A 19 -21.69 9.08 2.23
CA TYR A 19 -20.63 8.49 1.40
C TYR A 19 -20.97 7.06 1.00
N THR A 20 -20.56 6.67 -0.21
CA THR A 20 -20.78 5.31 -0.74
C THR A 20 -19.52 4.45 -0.70
N HIS A 21 -18.35 5.06 -0.56
CA HIS A 21 -17.06 4.39 -0.55
C HIS A 21 -16.13 5.02 0.50
N VAL A 22 -15.18 4.23 0.98
CA VAL A 22 -13.99 4.68 1.70
C VAL A 22 -12.78 4.40 0.83
N GLU A 23 -11.96 5.42 0.60
CA GLU A 23 -10.65 5.27 -0.04
C GLU A 23 -9.57 5.31 1.04
N PHE A 24 -8.78 4.25 1.12
CA PHE A 24 -7.61 4.19 1.99
C PHE A 24 -6.36 4.58 1.21
N MET A 25 -5.55 5.46 1.81
CA MET A 25 -4.13 5.61 1.46
C MET A 25 -3.42 4.25 1.51
N PRO A 26 -2.24 4.08 0.90
CA PRO A 26 -1.61 2.77 0.77
C PRO A 26 -1.47 2.03 2.11
N LEU A 27 -2.00 0.82 2.15
CA LEU A 27 -1.94 -0.10 3.30
C LEU A 27 -0.93 -1.24 3.09
N THR A 28 -0.16 -1.19 2.00
CA THR A 28 0.99 -2.09 1.81
C THR A 28 2.05 -1.81 2.86
N SER A 29 2.93 -2.77 3.18
CA SER A 29 3.98 -2.54 4.16
C SER A 29 4.95 -1.46 3.69
N TYR A 30 5.16 -0.45 4.53
CA TYR A 30 6.08 0.67 4.27
C TYR A 30 7.00 0.95 5.47
N PRO A 31 8.22 1.48 5.25
CA PRO A 31 9.24 1.65 6.28
C PRO A 31 9.04 2.93 7.10
N TYR A 32 8.46 3.97 6.51
CA TYR A 32 8.44 5.31 7.09
C TYR A 32 7.04 5.95 7.07
N ASP A 33 6.54 6.32 8.25
CA ASP A 33 5.21 6.92 8.44
C ASP A 33 5.03 8.25 7.69
N GLY A 34 6.10 9.04 7.55
CA GLY A 34 6.05 10.30 6.80
C GLY A 34 5.91 10.13 5.28
N SER A 35 6.02 8.90 4.76
CA SER A 35 5.68 8.60 3.36
C SER A 35 4.17 8.48 3.13
N TRP A 36 3.39 8.38 4.22
CA TRP A 36 1.96 8.06 4.19
C TRP A 36 1.62 6.76 3.43
N GLY A 37 2.57 5.84 3.36
CA GLY A 37 2.44 4.58 2.64
C GLY A 37 2.91 4.62 1.18
N TYR A 38 3.23 5.79 0.63
CA TYR A 38 3.62 5.91 -0.78
C TYR A 38 5.05 5.44 -1.10
N GLN A 39 5.80 4.96 -0.12
CA GLN A 39 7.12 4.35 -0.32
C GLN A 39 7.11 2.92 0.22
N ALA A 40 6.50 2.00 -0.52
CA ALA A 40 6.33 0.63 -0.08
C ALA A 40 7.63 -0.20 -0.19
N THR A 41 7.75 -1.18 0.71
CA THR A 41 8.77 -2.25 0.65
C THR A 41 8.13 -3.63 0.58
N GLY A 42 6.89 -3.80 1.07
CA GLY A 42 6.18 -5.08 1.08
C GLY A 42 4.80 -4.99 0.42
N TYR A 43 4.76 -5.21 -0.89
CA TYR A 43 3.56 -5.07 -1.73
C TYR A 43 2.47 -6.11 -1.47
N PHE A 44 2.84 -7.26 -0.91
CA PHE A 44 1.93 -8.40 -0.70
C PHE A 44 1.50 -8.57 0.77
N ALA A 45 1.75 -7.57 1.61
CA ALA A 45 1.40 -7.60 3.03
C ALA A 45 0.66 -6.32 3.42
N ALA A 46 -0.38 -6.48 4.24
CA ALA A 46 -0.99 -5.37 4.96
C ALA A 46 0.00 -4.84 6.01
N ASP A 47 0.05 -3.52 6.19
CA ASP A 47 0.97 -2.90 7.12
C ASP A 47 0.69 -3.31 8.57
N SER A 48 1.72 -3.89 9.20
CA SER A 48 1.58 -4.49 10.54
C SER A 48 1.30 -3.48 11.66
N ARG A 49 1.50 -2.18 11.43
CA ARG A 49 1.21 -1.12 12.42
C ARG A 49 -0.25 -1.15 12.89
N TYR A 50 -1.16 -1.60 12.05
CA TYR A 50 -2.60 -1.63 12.34
C TYR A 50 -3.12 -3.04 12.65
N GLY A 51 -2.24 -4.03 12.84
CA GLY A 51 -2.60 -5.38 13.23
C GLY A 51 -2.21 -6.43 12.19
N VAL A 52 -3.00 -7.49 12.10
CA VAL A 52 -2.73 -8.64 11.22
C VAL A 52 -3.61 -8.58 9.97
N PRO A 53 -3.24 -9.26 8.87
CA PRO A 53 -4.04 -9.25 7.63
C PRO A 53 -5.52 -9.64 7.83
N LYS A 54 -5.81 -10.53 8.78
CA LYS A 54 -7.21 -10.90 9.12
C LYS A 54 -8.03 -9.73 9.68
N GLY A 55 -7.41 -8.78 10.37
CA GLY A 55 -8.09 -7.57 10.84
C GLY A 55 -8.50 -6.65 9.68
N LEU A 56 -7.64 -6.51 8.66
CA LEU A 56 -8.00 -5.78 7.44
C LEU A 56 -9.13 -6.47 6.67
N MET A 57 -9.09 -7.80 6.57
CA MET A 57 -10.19 -8.58 5.96
C MET A 57 -11.52 -8.33 6.69
N GLN A 58 -11.51 -8.33 8.02
CA GLN A 58 -12.70 -8.06 8.83
C GLN A 58 -13.23 -6.64 8.61
N LEU A 59 -12.37 -5.61 8.62
CA LEU A 59 -12.76 -4.23 8.33
C LEU A 59 -13.44 -4.10 6.95
N VAL A 60 -12.85 -4.71 5.91
CA VAL A 60 -13.40 -4.68 4.56
C VAL A 60 -14.76 -5.41 4.50
N ASP A 61 -14.88 -6.56 5.16
CA ASP A 61 -16.12 -7.33 5.22
C ASP A 61 -17.25 -6.54 5.90
N GLU A 62 -16.97 -5.90 7.04
CA GLU A 62 -17.95 -5.09 7.77
C GLU A 62 -18.40 -3.85 6.97
N LEU A 63 -17.48 -3.17 6.26
CA LEU A 63 -17.82 -2.08 5.34
C LEU A 63 -18.72 -2.57 4.20
N HIS A 64 -18.42 -3.73 3.60
CA HIS A 64 -19.24 -4.31 2.54
C HIS A 64 -20.63 -4.72 3.03
N GLN A 65 -20.75 -5.30 4.23
CA GLN A 65 -22.04 -5.63 4.86
C GLN A 65 -22.91 -4.37 5.09
N ALA A 66 -22.27 -3.21 5.30
CA ALA A 66 -22.94 -1.92 5.40
C ALA A 66 -23.19 -1.22 4.04
N ASN A 67 -22.95 -1.90 2.90
CA ASN A 67 -23.03 -1.33 1.55
C ASN A 67 -22.09 -0.14 1.29
N ILE A 68 -20.90 -0.16 1.90
CA ILE A 68 -19.84 0.82 1.66
C ILE A 68 -18.72 0.13 0.87
N GLY A 69 -18.41 0.63 -0.32
CA GLY A 69 -17.30 0.12 -1.12
C GLY A 69 -15.93 0.54 -0.56
N VAL A 70 -14.90 -0.24 -0.86
CA VAL A 70 -13.53 0.05 -0.43
C VAL A 70 -12.63 0.26 -1.65
N ILE A 71 -11.90 1.38 -1.65
CA ILE A 71 -10.86 1.71 -2.63
C ILE A 71 -9.53 1.73 -1.89
N LEU A 72 -8.48 1.19 -2.52
CA LEU A 72 -7.14 1.18 -1.98
C LEU A 72 -6.20 1.88 -2.95
N ASP A 73 -5.48 2.88 -2.46
CA ASP A 73 -4.36 3.46 -3.19
C ASP A 73 -3.26 2.41 -3.35
N MET A 74 -2.87 2.19 -4.61
CA MET A 74 -1.77 1.31 -4.99
C MET A 74 -0.65 2.13 -5.62
N VAL A 75 0.60 1.78 -5.31
CA VAL A 75 1.80 2.51 -5.75
C VAL A 75 2.68 1.65 -6.64
N PRO A 76 2.29 1.38 -7.90
CA PRO A 76 2.99 0.44 -8.77
C PRO A 76 4.15 1.08 -9.56
N VAL A 77 4.43 2.37 -9.37
CA VAL A 77 5.39 3.10 -10.19
C VAL A 77 6.81 3.08 -9.61
N HIS A 78 6.92 3.10 -8.28
CA HIS A 78 8.20 3.22 -7.58
C HIS A 78 8.17 2.54 -6.21
N PHE A 79 9.35 2.22 -5.66
CA PHE A 79 9.52 1.53 -4.37
C PHE A 79 10.68 2.12 -3.55
N ALA A 80 10.66 1.92 -2.23
CA ALA A 80 11.64 2.50 -1.29
C ALA A 80 13.06 1.90 -1.44
N LEU A 81 14.08 2.65 -1.02
CA LEU A 81 15.51 2.26 -1.14
C LEU A 81 16.02 1.39 0.02
N ASP A 82 15.13 0.92 0.90
CA ASP A 82 15.54 0.16 2.07
C ASP A 82 16.25 -1.14 1.65
N PRO A 83 17.46 -1.45 2.20
CA PRO A 83 18.26 -2.60 1.74
C PRO A 83 17.60 -3.98 1.92
N TYR A 84 16.61 -4.09 2.80
CA TYR A 84 15.82 -5.31 2.98
C TYR A 84 14.63 -5.40 2.00
N GLY A 85 14.40 -4.36 1.21
CA GLY A 85 13.37 -4.26 0.19
C GLY A 85 13.81 -4.83 -1.14
N LEU A 86 13.51 -4.10 -2.22
CA LEU A 86 13.66 -4.60 -3.60
C LEU A 86 14.90 -4.05 -4.33
N GLU A 87 15.57 -3.03 -3.81
CA GLU A 87 16.76 -2.47 -4.46
C GLU A 87 17.86 -3.53 -4.51
N LYS A 88 18.46 -3.71 -5.70
CA LYS A 88 19.57 -4.64 -5.90
C LYS A 88 19.30 -6.04 -5.33
N PHE A 89 18.10 -6.55 -5.55
CA PHE A 89 17.59 -7.76 -4.90
C PHE A 89 18.53 -8.97 -4.97
N ASP A 90 19.24 -9.16 -6.09
CA ASP A 90 20.26 -10.21 -6.27
C ASP A 90 21.69 -9.65 -6.50
N GLY A 91 21.89 -8.36 -6.21
CA GLY A 91 23.09 -7.59 -6.55
C GLY A 91 23.02 -6.87 -7.90
N SER A 92 22.02 -7.17 -8.74
CA SER A 92 21.74 -6.48 -10.01
C SER A 92 20.42 -5.70 -9.96
N ASN A 93 20.12 -4.89 -11.00
CA ASN A 93 18.85 -4.18 -11.11
C ASN A 93 17.76 -5.17 -11.56
N VAL A 94 17.22 -5.95 -10.63
CA VAL A 94 16.16 -6.94 -10.93
C VAL A 94 14.83 -6.23 -11.16
N TYR A 95 14.38 -5.46 -10.18
CA TYR A 95 13.07 -4.82 -10.17
C TYR A 95 13.11 -3.42 -10.77
N GLU A 96 14.22 -2.72 -10.64
CA GLU A 96 14.42 -1.34 -11.04
C GLU A 96 14.97 -1.21 -12.47
N TYR A 97 14.70 -0.06 -13.10
CA TYR A 97 15.39 0.33 -14.32
C TYR A 97 16.89 0.56 -14.06
N SER A 98 17.71 0.50 -15.10
CA SER A 98 19.09 1.00 -15.08
C SER A 98 19.20 2.33 -15.85
N GLY A 99 20.08 3.23 -15.39
CA GLY A 99 20.36 4.49 -16.08
C GLY A 99 19.40 5.62 -15.69
N ASP A 100 19.04 6.49 -16.64
CA ASP A 100 18.31 7.74 -16.34
C ASP A 100 16.92 7.53 -15.71
N MET A 101 16.30 6.37 -15.93
CA MET A 101 15.00 6.02 -15.34
C MET A 101 15.09 5.28 -14.00
N GLU A 102 16.31 5.05 -13.48
CA GLU A 102 16.51 4.29 -12.24
C GLU A 102 15.83 4.94 -11.03
N TYR A 103 15.89 6.27 -10.93
CA TYR A 103 15.34 7.03 -9.82
C TYR A 103 14.08 7.80 -10.21
N SER A 104 13.10 7.81 -9.30
CA SER A 104 11.95 8.70 -9.36
C SER A 104 12.36 10.13 -8.98
N GLN A 105 11.48 11.09 -9.25
CA GLN A 105 11.62 12.47 -8.80
C GLN A 105 11.65 12.63 -7.27
N TRP A 106 11.29 11.57 -6.52
CA TRP A 106 11.25 11.53 -5.06
C TRP A 106 12.44 10.79 -4.45
N GLY A 107 13.45 10.41 -5.26
CA GLY A 107 14.65 9.72 -4.80
C GLY A 107 14.44 8.23 -4.49
N SER A 108 13.31 7.64 -4.90
CA SER A 108 13.04 6.19 -4.80
C SER A 108 13.39 5.48 -6.12
N LYS A 109 13.39 4.13 -6.18
CA LYS A 109 13.59 3.43 -7.47
C LYS A 109 12.29 3.31 -8.26
N ASN A 110 12.35 3.41 -9.58
CA ASN A 110 11.21 3.09 -10.46
C ASN A 110 11.23 1.60 -10.86
N PHE A 111 10.07 0.96 -10.93
CA PHE A 111 9.95 -0.41 -11.45
C PHE A 111 10.22 -0.47 -12.96
N ASP A 112 11.04 -1.43 -13.40
CA ASP A 112 11.26 -1.76 -14.80
C ASP A 112 10.12 -2.60 -15.36
N LEU A 113 9.04 -1.93 -15.77
CA LEU A 113 7.84 -2.55 -16.33
C LEU A 113 8.08 -3.25 -17.68
N GLY A 114 9.28 -3.10 -18.27
CA GLY A 114 9.68 -3.82 -19.48
C GLY A 114 10.12 -5.26 -19.21
N LYS A 115 10.41 -5.62 -17.96
CA LYS A 115 10.82 -6.97 -17.56
C LYS A 115 9.61 -7.83 -17.20
N ASP A 116 9.51 -9.00 -17.84
CA ASP A 116 8.46 -9.99 -17.54
C ASP A 116 8.36 -10.42 -16.06
N PRO A 117 9.44 -10.61 -15.28
CA PRO A 117 9.29 -10.93 -13.86
C PRO A 117 8.83 -9.75 -12.98
N VAL A 118 8.74 -8.54 -13.53
CA VAL A 118 8.34 -7.32 -12.80
C VAL A 118 6.87 -6.95 -13.09
N ARG A 119 6.38 -7.16 -14.32
CA ARG A 119 5.01 -6.85 -14.76
C ARG A 119 4.05 -8.01 -14.49
#